data_AF-A0A368JYX8-F1
#
_entry.id   AF-A0A368JYX8-F1
#
_cell.length_a   1.000
_cell.length_b   1.000
_cell.length_c   1.000
_cell.angle_alpha   90.00
_cell.angle_beta   90.00
_cell.angle_gamma   90.00
#
_symmetry.space_group_name_H-M   'P 1'
#
loop_
_entity.id
_entity.type
_entity.pdbx_description
1 polymer ?
#
loop_
_entity_poly.entity_id
_entity_poly.type
_entity_poly.pdbx_seq_one_letter_code
_entity_poly.pdbx_strand_id
1 'polypeptide(L)'
;MIVLGIDAVPEIPGWLGLGLWTTEHWQPLRAQRLELLASNAAFWSTIGSFALPLIMLGAVVIWLDKRKLPVPAFLGWSLLGWIVVASLIIEVSGFPLGIPIAICLILGARQQKGLTSIA
;
A
#
# COMPACT_ATOMS: atom_id res chain seq x y z
N MET A 1 7.84 13.61 -11.86
CA MET A 1 6.98 12.41 -12.02
C MET A 1 5.92 12.54 -13.12
N ILE A 2 5.51 13.74 -13.54
CA ILE A 2 4.57 13.90 -14.68
C ILE A 2 5.18 13.44 -16.03
N VAL A 3 6.50 13.58 -16.19
CA VAL A 3 7.22 13.13 -17.40
C VAL A 3 7.15 11.60 -17.60
N LEU A 4 7.11 10.80 -16.51
CA LEU A 4 7.11 9.34 -16.60
C LEU A 4 5.75 8.73 -17.01
N GLY A 5 4.63 9.45 -16.80
CA GLY A 5 3.30 8.93 -17.13
C GLY A 5 2.98 8.96 -18.62
N ILE A 6 3.51 9.94 -19.35
CA ILE A 6 3.27 10.10 -20.79
C ILE A 6 4.04 9.03 -21.58
N ASP A 7 5.28 8.73 -21.16
CA ASP A 7 6.11 7.72 -21.82
C ASP A 7 5.56 6.29 -21.65
N ALA A 8 4.66 6.07 -20.67
CA ALA A 8 4.00 4.79 -20.43
C ALA A 8 2.72 4.58 -21.27
N VAL A 9 2.27 5.59 -22.03
CA VAL A 9 1.06 5.49 -22.89
C VAL A 9 1.10 4.30 -23.86
N PRO A 10 2.24 3.98 -24.52
CA PRO A 10 2.34 2.82 -25.40
C PRO A 10 2.10 1.48 -24.70
N GLU A 11 2.28 1.41 -23.37
CA GLU A 11 2.17 0.18 -22.58
C GLU A 11 0.73 -0.12 -22.12
N ILE A 12 -0.19 0.86 -22.24
CA ILE A 12 -1.59 0.74 -21.80
C ILE A 12 -2.31 -0.49 -22.40
N PRO A 13 -2.19 -0.80 -23.71
CA PRO A 13 -2.83 -1.98 -24.28
C PRO A 13 -2.31 -3.29 -23.69
N GLY A 14 -0.99 -3.39 -23.44
CA GLY A 14 -0.37 -4.56 -22.81
C GLY A 14 -0.81 -4.73 -21.36
N TRP A 15 -0.96 -3.61 -20.65
CA TRP A 15 -1.49 -3.59 -19.29
C TRP A 15 -2.95 -4.04 -19.20
N LEU A 16 -3.82 -3.50 -20.07
CA LEU A 16 -5.25 -3.87 -20.15
C LEU A 16 -5.44 -5.32 -20.63
N GLY A 17 -4.55 -5.79 -21.52
CA GLY A 17 -4.52 -7.17 -21.99
C GLY A 17 -3.95 -8.17 -20.97
N LEU A 18 -3.63 -7.72 -19.76
CA LEU A 18 -2.99 -8.50 -18.70
C LEU A 18 -1.58 -9.03 -19.03
N GLY A 19 -1.00 -8.65 -20.16
CA GLY A 19 0.31 -9.13 -20.62
C GLY A 19 1.48 -8.59 -19.81
N LEU A 20 1.28 -7.46 -19.12
CA LEU A 20 2.25 -6.91 -18.18
C LEU A 20 2.06 -7.44 -16.76
N TRP A 21 0.92 -8.07 -16.44
CA TRP A 21 0.64 -8.53 -15.09
C TRP A 21 1.50 -9.73 -14.74
N THR A 22 2.28 -9.60 -13.68
CA THR A 22 3.18 -10.66 -13.24
C THR A 22 3.11 -10.92 -11.75
N THR A 23 3.24 -12.20 -11.38
CA THR A 23 3.39 -12.65 -9.99
C THR A 23 4.86 -12.75 -9.57
N GLU A 24 5.80 -12.43 -10.47
CA GLU A 24 7.25 -12.48 -10.19
C GLU A 24 7.64 -11.61 -8.99
N HIS A 25 6.89 -10.54 -8.70
CA HIS A 25 7.04 -9.69 -7.50
C HIS A 25 7.04 -10.47 -6.18
N TRP A 26 6.38 -11.63 -6.14
CA TRP A 26 6.22 -12.47 -4.95
C TRP A 26 7.22 -13.61 -4.88
N GLN A 27 8.07 -13.76 -5.91
CA GLN A 27 9.18 -14.69 -5.88
C GLN A 27 10.28 -14.17 -4.94
N PRO A 28 11.12 -15.06 -4.38
CA PRO A 28 12.31 -14.64 -3.64
C PRO A 28 13.18 -13.69 -4.47
N LEU A 29 13.79 -12.68 -3.84
CA LEU A 29 14.57 -11.63 -4.54
C LEU A 29 15.65 -12.18 -5.49
N ARG A 30 16.23 -13.34 -5.19
CA ARG A 30 17.26 -13.99 -6.03
C ARG A 30 16.70 -14.66 -7.29
N ALA A 31 15.41 -14.94 -7.31
CA ALA A 31 14.70 -15.57 -8.42
C ALA A 31 13.97 -14.53 -9.30
N GLN A 32 13.95 -13.25 -8.89
CA GLN A 32 13.36 -12.17 -9.69
C GLN A 32 14.31 -11.75 -10.80
N ARG A 33 13.75 -11.32 -11.93
CA ARG A 33 14.53 -10.73 -13.02
C ARG A 33 15.18 -9.43 -12.56
N LEU A 34 16.36 -9.13 -13.09
CA LEU A 34 17.16 -8.00 -12.63
C LEU A 34 16.47 -6.66 -12.95
N GLU A 35 15.79 -6.57 -14.10
CA GLU A 35 15.01 -5.41 -14.50
C GLU A 35 13.84 -5.13 -13.55
N LEU A 36 13.14 -6.19 -13.11
CA LEU A 36 12.02 -6.07 -12.16
C LEU A 36 12.51 -5.62 -10.78
N LEU A 37 13.64 -6.18 -10.34
CA LEU A 37 14.27 -5.81 -9.08
C LEU A 37 14.74 -4.36 -9.08
N ALA A 38 15.38 -3.92 -10.17
CA ALA A 38 15.83 -2.54 -10.34
C ALA A 38 14.66 -1.56 -10.39
N SER A 39 13.59 -1.89 -11.10
CA SER A 39 12.36 -1.09 -11.18
C SER A 39 11.70 -0.93 -9.80
N ASN A 40 11.56 -2.03 -9.04
CA ASN A 40 11.02 -2.00 -7.68
C ASN A 40 11.90 -1.15 -6.74
N ALA A 41 13.22 -1.35 -6.77
CA ALA A 41 14.13 -0.57 -5.95
C ALA A 41 14.08 0.93 -6.30
N ALA A 42 14.01 1.27 -7.59
CA ALA A 42 13.85 2.64 -8.07
C ALA A 42 12.53 3.24 -7.59
N PHE A 43 11.41 2.51 -7.74
CA PHE A 43 10.09 2.97 -7.27
C PHE A 43 10.14 3.27 -5.78
N TRP A 44 10.51 2.30 -4.94
CA TRP A 44 10.46 2.40 -3.48
C TRP A 44 11.44 3.40 -2.88
N SER A 45 12.56 3.66 -3.55
CA SER A 45 13.56 4.66 -3.12
C SER A 45 13.18 6.11 -3.47
N THR A 46 12.11 6.33 -4.24
CA THR A 46 11.64 7.69 -4.55
C THR A 46 10.70 8.25 -3.48
N ILE A 47 10.60 9.58 -3.43
CA ILE A 47 9.60 10.30 -2.59
C ILE A 47 8.17 9.91 -2.97
N GLY A 48 7.94 9.45 -4.21
CA GLY A 48 6.63 9.03 -4.72
C GLY A 48 6.16 7.64 -4.27
N SER A 49 7.03 6.84 -3.63
CA SER A 49 6.77 5.43 -3.28
C SER A 49 5.71 5.20 -2.21
N PHE A 50 5.24 6.26 -1.55
CA PHE A 50 4.34 6.18 -0.40
C PHE A 50 4.93 5.44 0.83
N ALA A 51 6.21 5.03 0.81
CA ALA A 51 6.86 4.40 1.96
C ALA A 51 6.91 5.32 3.18
N LEU A 52 7.34 6.57 2.99
CA LEU A 52 7.43 7.55 4.07
C LEU A 52 6.05 7.87 4.68
N PRO A 53 4.99 8.15 3.89
CA PRO A 53 3.62 8.24 4.40
C PRO A 53 3.18 7.04 5.24
N LEU A 54 3.49 5.80 4.84
CA LEU A 54 3.14 4.60 5.60
C LEU A 54 3.90 4.51 6.93
N ILE A 55 5.18 4.87 6.96
CA ILE A 55 5.97 4.96 8.20
C ILE A 55 5.36 5.99 9.15
N MET A 56 5.00 7.18 8.63
CA MET A 56 4.36 8.23 9.42
C MET A 56 2.99 7.78 9.95
N LEU A 57 2.18 7.09 9.16
CA LEU A 57 0.91 6.52 9.60
C LEU A 57 1.11 5.54 10.76
N GLY A 58 2.08 4.63 10.65
CA GLY A 58 2.45 3.71 11.73
C GLY A 58 2.88 4.46 13.00
N ALA A 59 3.70 5.50 12.85
CA ALA A 59 4.14 6.34 13.98
C ALA A 59 2.96 7.06 14.66
N VAL A 60 2.00 7.58 13.89
CA VAL A 60 0.78 8.22 14.41
C VAL A 60 -0.08 7.20 15.17
N VAL A 61 -0.26 5.99 14.64
CA VAL A 61 -1.01 4.92 15.33
C VAL A 61 -0.35 4.57 16.67
N ILE A 62 0.97 4.39 16.70
CA ILE A 62 1.73 4.14 17.93
C ILE A 62 1.61 5.31 18.91
N TRP A 63 1.66 6.55 18.41
CA TRP A 63 1.52 7.75 19.24
C TRP A 63 0.13 7.86 19.87
N LEU A 64 -0.94 7.52 19.14
CA LEU A 64 -2.31 7.49 19.65
C LEU A 64 -2.46 6.44 20.76
N ASP A 65 -1.94 5.23 20.53
CA ASP A 65 -1.98 4.14 21.50
C ASP A 65 -1.25 4.50 22.81
N LYS A 66 -0.05 5.10 22.70
CA LYS A 66 0.72 5.59 23.86
C LYS A 66 -0.04 6.63 24.70
N ARG A 67 -0.94 7.39 24.07
CA ARG A 67 -1.77 8.41 24.73
C ARG A 67 -3.15 7.91 25.13
N LYS A 68 -3.44 6.62 24.93
CA LYS A 68 -4.78 6.03 25.16
C LYS A 68 -5.89 6.75 24.37
N LEU A 69 -5.54 7.30 23.22
CA LEU A 69 -6.49 7.91 22.29
C LEU A 69 -6.95 6.87 21.28
N PRO A 70 -8.24 6.89 20.89
CA PRO A 70 -8.75 5.95 19.89
C PRO A 70 -8.13 6.23 18.52
N VAL A 71 -7.90 5.17 17.75
CA VAL A 71 -7.47 5.24 16.36
C VAL A 71 -8.69 5.60 15.50
N PRO A 72 -8.66 6.71 14.73
CA PRO A 72 -9.77 7.08 13.88
C PRO A 72 -10.07 6.02 12.80
N ALA A 73 -11.31 5.56 12.73
CA ALA A 73 -11.72 4.51 11.79
C ALA A 73 -11.48 4.86 10.31
N PHE A 74 -11.51 6.16 9.95
CA PHE A 74 -11.26 6.59 8.58
C PHE A 74 -9.84 6.25 8.11
N LEU A 75 -8.86 6.13 9.01
CA LEU A 75 -7.48 5.77 8.64
C LEU A 75 -7.41 4.39 8.02
N GLY A 76 -8.08 3.40 8.62
CA GLY A 76 -8.12 2.04 8.11
C GLY A 76 -8.83 1.95 6.75
N TRP A 77 -9.98 2.61 6.59
CA TRP A 77 -10.71 2.64 5.32
C TRP A 77 -10.00 3.40 4.21
N SER A 78 -9.37 4.54 4.53
CA SER A 78 -8.59 5.32 3.56
C SER A 78 -7.37 4.53 3.09
N LEU A 79 -6.68 3.87 4.01
CA LEU A 79 -5.56 3.00 3.69
C LEU A 79 -6.02 1.83 2.81
N LEU A 80 -7.12 1.16 3.16
CA LEU A 80 -7.68 0.05 2.36
C LEU A 80 -8.02 0.50 0.94
N GLY A 81 -8.75 1.60 0.79
CA GLY A 81 -9.13 2.14 -0.51
C GLY A 81 -7.91 2.47 -1.37
N TRP A 82 -6.91 3.14 -0.77
CA TRP A 82 -5.66 3.46 -1.45
C TRP A 82 -4.90 2.21 -1.91
N ILE A 83 -4.75 1.20 -1.05
CA ILE A 83 -4.06 -0.05 -1.39
C ILE A 83 -4.78 -0.80 -2.49
N VAL A 84 -6.11 -0.88 -2.45
CA VAL A 84 -6.89 -1.53 -3.51
C VAL A 84 -6.68 -0.84 -4.84
N VAL A 85 -6.80 0.49 -4.89
CA VAL A 85 -6.56 1.27 -6.10
C VAL A 85 -5.13 1.09 -6.60
N ALA A 86 -4.14 1.20 -5.71
CA ALA A 86 -2.73 1.02 -6.07
C ALA A 86 -2.44 -0.39 -6.59
N SER A 87 -2.98 -1.44 -5.96
CA SER A 87 -2.82 -2.85 -6.38
C SER A 87 -3.51 -3.16 -7.71
N LEU A 88 -4.52 -2.38 -8.08
CA LEU A 88 -5.23 -2.52 -9.34
C LEU A 88 -4.57 -1.75 -10.47
N ILE A 89 -3.76 -0.72 -10.18
CA ILE A 89 -3.06 0.12 -11.17
C ILE A 89 -1.63 -0.37 -11.36
N ILE A 90 -0.92 -0.49 -10.25
CA ILE A 90 0.40 -1.10 -10.16
C ILE A 90 0.10 -2.57 -9.98
N GLU A 91 0.50 -3.40 -10.95
CA GLU A 91 0.33 -4.87 -11.00
C GLU A 91 0.54 -5.55 -9.64
N VAL A 92 0.22 -6.84 -9.48
CA VAL A 92 0.32 -7.56 -8.18
C VAL A 92 1.73 -7.46 -7.57
N SER A 93 1.94 -6.39 -6.82
CA SER A 93 3.22 -5.85 -6.36
C SER A 93 3.25 -5.95 -4.83
N GLY A 94 3.99 -5.07 -4.14
CA GLY A 94 3.97 -5.02 -2.68
C GLY A 94 2.66 -4.48 -2.09
N PHE A 95 1.82 -3.77 -2.86
CA PHE A 95 0.63 -3.09 -2.31
C PHE A 95 -0.39 -4.02 -1.63
N PRO A 96 -0.73 -5.20 -2.16
CA PRO A 96 -1.67 -6.12 -1.51
C PRO A 96 -1.29 -6.51 -0.06
N LEU A 97 0.00 -6.46 0.31
CA LEU A 97 0.44 -6.68 1.70
C LEU A 97 -0.12 -5.66 2.69
N GLY A 98 -0.55 -4.49 2.22
CA GLY A 98 -1.21 -3.51 3.06
C GLY A 98 -2.64 -3.88 3.45
N ILE A 99 -3.31 -4.78 2.73
CA ILE A 99 -4.70 -5.19 3.01
C ILE A 99 -4.86 -5.72 4.45
N PRO A 100 -4.07 -6.71 4.92
CA PRO A 100 -4.18 -7.17 6.30
C PRO A 100 -3.91 -6.05 7.32
N ILE A 101 -3.00 -5.11 7.02
CA ILE A 101 -2.70 -3.97 7.90
C ILE A 101 -3.95 -3.06 8.01
N ALA A 102 -4.57 -2.72 6.88
CA ALA A 102 -5.77 -1.91 6.85
C ALA A 102 -6.95 -2.59 7.57
N ILE A 103 -7.13 -3.90 7.39
CA ILE A 103 -8.13 -4.70 8.12
C ILE A 103 -7.88 -4.63 9.62
N CYS A 104 -6.63 -4.81 10.08
CA CYS A 104 -6.28 -4.69 11.49
C CYS A 104 -6.64 -3.30 12.06
N LEU A 105 -6.37 -2.22 11.33
CA LEU A 105 -6.76 -0.86 11.75
C LEU A 105 -8.29 -0.69 11.84
N ILE A 106 -9.03 -1.21 10.87
CA ILE A 106 -10.51 -1.16 10.87
C ILE A 106 -11.06 -1.94 12.07
N LEU A 107 -10.60 -3.16 12.29
CA LEU A 107 -11.05 -4.00 13.40
C LEU A 107 -10.68 -3.39 14.75
N GLY A 108 -9.46 -2.88 14.90
CA GLY A 108 -9.01 -2.20 16.12
C GLY A 108 -9.86 -0.97 16.45
N ALA A 109 -10.15 -0.13 15.46
CA ALA A 109 -11.01 1.04 15.65
C ALA A 109 -12.46 0.66 16.03
N ARG A 110 -12.99 -0.45 15.52
CA ARG A 110 -14.33 -0.96 15.89
C ARG A 110 -14.37 -1.48 17.33
N GLN A 111 -13.33 -2.20 17.75
CA GLN A 111 -13.21 -2.69 19.13
C GLN A 111 -13.13 -1.54 20.14
N GLN A 112 -12.36 -0.49 19.84
CA GLN A 112 -12.25 0.69 20.69
C GLN A 112 -13.59 1.41 20.88
N LYS A 113 -14.39 1.57 19.80
CA LYS A 113 -15.74 2.14 19.90
C LYS A 113 -16.65 1.33 20.82
N GLY A 114 -16.58 -0.01 20.73
CA GLY A 114 -17.35 -0.91 21.59
C GLY A 114 -17.00 -0.74 23.07
N LEU A 115 -15.71 -0.61 23.39
CA LEU A 115 -15.24 -0.38 24.77
C LEU A 115 -15.72 0.95 25.36
N THR A 116 -15.68 2.04 24.57
CA THR A 116 -16.19 3.36 25.01
C THR A 116 -17.71 3.44 25.10
N SER A 117 -18.46 2.49 24.54
CA SER A 117 -19.93 2.48 24.61
C SER A 117 -20.49 1.74 25.83
N ILE A 118 -19.65 0.98 26.55
CA ILE A 118 -20.02 0.16 27.71
C ILE A 118 -19.57 0.82 29.03
N ALA A 119 -18.63 1.76 28.96
CA ALA A 119 -18.13 2.57 30.09
C ALA A 119 -18.95 3.85 30.26
#